data_AF-A0A0J9EN20-F1
#
_entry.id   AF-A0A0J9EN20-F1
#
_cell.length_a   1.000
_cell.length_b   1.000
_cell.length_c   1.000
_cell.angle_alpha   90.00
_cell.angle_beta   90.00
_cell.angle_gamma   90.00
#
_symmetry.space_group_name_H-M   'P 1'
#
loop_
_entity.id
_entity.type
_entity.pdbx_description
1 polymer ?
#
loop_
_entity_poly.entity_id
_entity_poly.type
_entity_poly.pdbx_seq_one_letter_code
_entity_poly.pdbx_strand_id
1 'polypeptide(L)'
;MVPGIGHRRLRPARFKLELYTQHDLAAIPPPNPSIPTFDSKCPRAGGGNLVTRLPPELTTTILLYLDLNSLLTLRLINTLYRTLIDSLHPYTLLKQHAPHTLRILHKVQLASHFPLHQLYTEFRHPHCRACGAFGPLVFLPTLTRCCDRCLWTRAHFQVAHIGFLADQFPGNLSPVELEALVSLLKQLPTVHVFPGAYGRERLHFDIIDEPTGLVSIAEAEKATVKWLGTRERFRGSIASLKAPRLGRGQGQGRGRGQGQGLSQDGADGV
;
A
#
# COMPACT_ATOMS: atom_id res chain seq x y z
N MET A 1 -28.69 -22.94 36.32
CA MET A 1 -27.23 -22.70 36.33
C MET A 1 -26.72 -22.90 34.92
N VAL A 2 -26.35 -21.83 34.21
CA VAL A 2 -25.87 -21.87 32.81
C VAL A 2 -24.40 -21.46 32.81
N PRO A 3 -23.47 -22.31 32.35
CA PRO A 3 -22.05 -22.00 32.41
C PRO A 3 -21.59 -21.17 31.20
N GLY A 4 -20.84 -20.11 31.48
CA GLY A 4 -19.60 -19.84 30.73
C GLY A 4 -19.67 -18.88 29.53
N ILE A 5 -19.86 -17.58 29.80
CA ILE A 5 -19.44 -16.50 28.88
C ILE A 5 -17.90 -16.37 28.98
N GLY A 6 -17.16 -17.37 28.49
CA GLY A 6 -15.70 -17.46 28.65
C GLY A 6 -14.87 -17.27 27.38
N HIS A 7 -15.46 -17.29 26.19
CA HIS A 7 -14.68 -17.47 24.95
C HIS A 7 -14.56 -16.25 24.02
N ARG A 8 -15.03 -15.06 24.39
CA ARG A 8 -15.03 -13.88 23.48
C ARG A 8 -13.74 -13.04 23.44
N ARG A 9 -12.60 -13.54 23.93
CA ARG A 9 -11.30 -12.82 23.90
C ARG A 9 -10.16 -13.55 23.19
N LEU A 10 -10.44 -14.55 22.36
CA LEU A 10 -9.40 -15.17 21.54
C LEU A 10 -9.41 -14.54 20.13
N ARG A 11 -8.55 -13.53 19.96
CA ARG A 11 -7.98 -13.09 18.67
C ARG A 11 -9.02 -12.73 17.57
N PRO A 12 -9.81 -11.65 17.74
CA PRO A 12 -10.75 -11.19 16.70
C PRO A 12 -10.09 -10.87 15.35
N ALA A 13 -8.79 -10.55 15.34
CA ALA A 13 -8.04 -10.32 14.11
C ALA A 13 -7.72 -11.62 13.35
N ARG A 14 -7.50 -12.75 14.04
CA ARG A 14 -7.03 -14.00 13.42
C ARG A 14 -8.15 -14.71 12.66
N PHE A 15 -9.33 -14.77 13.27
CA PHE A 15 -10.52 -15.37 12.66
C PHE A 15 -10.97 -14.64 11.38
N LYS A 16 -10.74 -13.32 11.30
CA LYS A 16 -11.00 -12.55 10.06
C LYS A 16 -9.91 -12.72 9.01
N LEU A 17 -8.64 -12.88 9.41
CA LEU A 17 -7.54 -13.15 8.47
C LEU A 17 -7.71 -14.51 7.78
N GLU A 18 -8.18 -15.53 8.51
CA GLU A 18 -8.45 -16.88 7.99
C GLU A 18 -9.49 -16.89 6.85
N LEU A 19 -10.41 -15.92 6.81
CA LEU A 19 -11.38 -15.76 5.71
C LEU A 19 -10.77 -15.18 4.42
N TYR A 20 -9.63 -14.49 4.50
CA TYR A 20 -8.96 -13.86 3.35
C TYR A 20 -7.75 -14.64 2.82
N THR A 21 -7.31 -15.68 3.53
CA THR A 21 -6.17 -16.52 3.13
C THR A 21 -6.64 -17.78 2.42
N GLN A 22 -7.02 -17.66 1.14
CA GLN A 22 -6.98 -18.82 0.23
C GLN A 22 -5.54 -19.22 -0.14
N HIS A 23 -4.56 -18.42 0.26
CA HIS A 23 -3.14 -18.72 0.10
C HIS A 23 -2.55 -19.08 1.46
N ASP A 24 -1.97 -20.26 1.54
CA ASP A 24 -1.56 -20.94 2.77
C ASP A 24 -0.37 -20.25 3.45
N LEU A 25 -0.64 -19.16 4.18
CA LEU A 25 0.35 -18.45 4.99
C LEU A 25 0.87 -19.31 6.16
N ALA A 26 0.24 -20.46 6.45
CA ALA A 26 0.65 -21.37 7.50
C ALA A 26 1.87 -22.23 7.13
N ALA A 27 2.23 -22.29 5.84
CA ALA A 27 3.41 -23.03 5.36
C ALA A 27 4.76 -22.31 5.60
N ILE A 28 4.74 -21.08 6.13
CA ILE A 28 5.96 -20.31 6.39
C ILE A 28 6.41 -20.57 7.82
N PRO A 29 7.58 -21.22 8.04
CA PRO A 29 8.05 -21.51 9.38
C PRO A 29 8.27 -20.19 10.16
N PRO A 30 7.90 -20.13 11.45
CA PRO A 30 8.16 -18.96 12.26
C PRO A 30 9.69 -18.73 12.33
N PRO A 31 10.17 -17.48 12.22
CA PRO A 31 11.58 -17.21 12.42
C PRO A 31 11.97 -17.61 13.85
N ASN A 32 13.00 -18.45 13.95
CA ASN A 32 13.51 -18.98 15.19
C ASN A 32 13.93 -17.82 16.12
N PRO A 33 13.46 -17.73 17.38
CA PRO A 33 13.86 -16.67 18.30
C PRO A 33 15.29 -16.93 18.79
N SER A 34 16.29 -16.63 17.97
CA SER A 34 17.67 -16.57 18.42
C SER A 34 17.88 -15.28 19.23
N ILE A 35 17.98 -15.44 20.55
CA ILE A 35 18.46 -14.41 21.47
C ILE A 35 19.91 -14.11 21.06
N PRO A 36 20.26 -12.87 20.68
CA PRO A 36 21.65 -12.54 20.42
C PRO A 36 22.43 -12.56 21.74
N THR A 37 23.42 -13.46 21.84
CA THR A 37 24.44 -13.41 22.89
C THR A 37 25.31 -12.17 22.68
N PHE A 38 25.37 -11.32 23.70
CA PHE A 38 26.17 -10.09 23.71
C PHE A 38 27.65 -10.43 23.82
N ASP A 39 28.37 -10.42 22.70
CA ASP A 39 29.82 -10.34 22.72
C ASP A 39 30.27 -8.87 22.81
N SER A 40 30.72 -8.51 24.00
CA SER A 40 31.26 -7.18 24.33
C SER A 40 32.69 -7.02 23.80
N LYS A 41 32.84 -6.89 22.48
CA LYS A 41 34.07 -6.31 21.89
C LYS A 41 33.70 -5.22 20.90
N CYS A 42 33.73 -3.98 21.41
CA CYS A 42 33.58 -2.77 20.62
C CYS A 42 34.86 -2.53 19.79
N PRO A 43 34.81 -2.51 18.45
CA PRO A 43 35.91 -1.99 17.66
C PRO A 43 35.95 -0.46 17.84
N ARG A 44 37.09 0.07 18.31
CA ARG A 44 37.35 1.51 18.32
C ARG A 44 37.51 2.00 16.88
N ALA A 45 36.42 2.43 16.26
CA ALA A 45 36.45 3.17 15.00
C ALA A 45 36.25 4.66 15.28
N GLY A 46 37.36 5.41 15.27
CA GLY A 46 37.44 6.86 15.49
C GLY A 46 36.94 7.72 14.32
N GLY A 47 35.87 7.30 13.63
CA GLY A 47 35.31 8.05 12.50
C GLY A 47 33.80 8.17 12.59
N GLY A 48 33.29 9.35 12.95
CA GLY A 48 31.94 9.79 12.59
C GLY A 48 30.75 9.01 13.16
N ASN A 49 30.85 8.38 14.33
CA ASN A 49 29.73 7.63 14.89
C ASN A 49 28.72 8.58 15.58
N LEU A 50 27.56 8.81 14.95
CA LEU A 50 26.43 9.58 15.52
C LEU A 50 26.12 9.17 16.97
N VAL A 51 26.25 7.88 17.28
CA VAL A 51 25.98 7.28 18.59
C VAL A 51 26.99 7.71 19.66
N THR A 52 28.19 8.11 19.26
CA THR A 52 29.22 8.62 20.20
C THR A 52 29.10 10.12 20.46
N ARG A 53 28.36 10.84 19.60
CA ARG A 53 28.24 12.31 19.67
C ARG A 53 26.86 12.78 20.14
N LEU A 54 25.84 11.94 20.01
CA LEU A 54 24.47 12.25 20.38
C LEU A 54 24.07 11.48 21.64
N PRO A 55 23.28 12.09 22.54
CA PRO A 55 22.58 11.37 23.59
C PRO A 55 21.77 10.19 23.01
N PRO A 56 21.61 9.10 23.77
CA PRO A 56 20.88 7.92 23.33
C PRO A 56 19.42 8.26 22.97
N GLU A 57 18.78 9.19 23.67
CA GLU A 57 17.41 9.63 23.42
C GLU A 57 17.26 10.28 22.04
N LEU A 58 18.23 11.14 21.66
CA LEU A 58 18.23 11.77 20.34
C LEU A 58 18.53 10.75 19.25
N THR A 59 19.45 9.82 19.51
CA THR A 59 19.75 8.73 18.57
C THR A 59 18.52 7.87 18.32
N THR A 60 17.83 7.41 19.38
CA THR A 60 16.57 6.66 19.27
C THR A 60 15.51 7.45 18.52
N THR A 61 15.35 8.74 18.84
CA THR A 61 14.38 9.61 18.15
C THR A 61 14.68 9.70 16.66
N ILE A 62 15.93 9.95 16.28
CA ILE A 62 16.34 9.98 14.86
C ILE A 62 15.98 8.66 14.17
N LEU A 63 16.36 7.53 14.77
CA LEU A 63 16.07 6.20 14.19
C LEU A 63 14.56 5.94 14.04
N LEU A 64 13.72 6.45 14.94
CA LEU A 64 12.26 6.32 14.86
C LEU A 64 11.64 7.19 13.76
N TYR A 65 12.28 8.30 13.40
CA TYR A 65 11.84 9.22 12.34
C TYR A 65 12.46 8.93 10.97
N LEU A 66 13.41 8.00 10.88
CA LEU A 66 13.87 7.49 9.59
C LEU A 66 12.80 6.63 8.91
N ASP A 67 12.69 6.78 7.59
CA ASP A 67 11.92 5.86 6.75
C ASP A 67 12.48 4.43 6.83
N LEU A 68 11.61 3.46 6.56
CA LEU A 68 11.99 2.05 6.68
C LEU A 68 13.18 1.69 5.79
N ASN A 69 13.27 2.25 4.58
CA ASN A 69 14.37 1.97 3.66
C ASN A 69 15.72 2.51 4.18
N SER A 70 15.75 3.77 4.63
CA SER A 70 16.91 4.41 5.25
C SER A 70 17.33 3.69 6.53
N LEU A 71 16.37 3.28 7.35
CA LEU A 71 16.64 2.50 8.57
C LEU A 71 17.31 1.17 8.24
N LEU A 72 16.76 0.40 7.30
CA LEU A 72 17.35 -0.88 6.91
C LEU A 72 18.71 -0.72 6.23
N THR A 73 18.91 0.35 5.46
CA THR A 73 20.22 0.68 4.89
C THR A 73 21.24 0.94 5.99
N LEU A 74 20.88 1.75 6.99
CA LEU A 74 21.73 2.06 8.15
C LEU A 74 22.06 0.80 8.98
N ARG A 75 21.12 -0.15 9.06
CA ARG A 75 21.33 -1.47 9.69
C ARG A 75 22.44 -2.29 9.00
N LEU A 76 22.68 -2.07 7.71
CA LEU A 76 23.69 -2.80 6.92
C LEU A 76 25.10 -2.19 7.01
N ILE A 77 25.22 -0.92 7.42
CA ILE A 77 26.51 -0.19 7.41
C ILE A 77 27.50 -0.76 8.44
N ASN A 78 27.06 -1.04 9.68
CA ASN A 78 27.94 -1.48 10.77
C ASN A 78 27.17 -2.39 11.76
N THR A 79 27.87 -3.30 12.43
CA THR A 79 27.38 -4.12 13.56
C THR A 79 26.74 -3.26 14.65
N LEU A 80 27.30 -2.08 14.95
CA LEU A 80 26.76 -1.18 15.98
C LEU A 80 25.36 -0.66 15.60
N TYR A 81 25.19 -0.15 14.39
CA TYR A 81 23.88 0.31 13.93
C TYR A 81 22.87 -0.83 13.83
N ARG A 82 23.34 -2.03 13.45
CA ARG A 82 22.51 -3.23 13.48
C ARG A 82 21.99 -3.54 14.89
N THR A 83 22.85 -3.56 15.91
CA THR A 83 22.44 -3.85 17.29
C THR A 83 21.54 -2.75 17.86
N LEU A 84 21.78 -1.49 17.52
CA LEU A 84 20.89 -0.40 17.90
C LEU A 84 19.50 -0.55 17.29
N ILE A 85 19.40 -0.77 15.98
CA ILE A 85 18.11 -0.93 15.31
C ILE A 85 17.38 -2.18 15.79
N ASP A 86 18.08 -3.31 15.92
CA ASP A 86 17.48 -4.56 16.38
C ASP A 86 17.02 -4.49 17.86
N SER A 87 17.54 -3.54 18.66
CA SER A 87 17.09 -3.28 20.04
C SER A 87 15.93 -2.28 20.14
N LEU A 88 15.57 -1.58 19.06
CA LEU A 88 14.40 -0.69 19.05
C LEU A 88 13.11 -1.49 19.18
N HIS A 89 12.42 -1.33 20.31
CA HIS A 89 11.16 -2.02 20.59
C HIS A 89 10.12 -1.89 19.45
N PRO A 90 9.91 -0.72 18.81
CA PRO A 90 9.01 -0.61 17.65
C PRO A 90 9.41 -1.49 16.46
N TYR A 91 10.71 -1.57 16.15
CA TYR A 91 11.22 -2.38 15.05
C TYR A 91 11.12 -3.87 15.37
N THR A 92 11.50 -4.29 16.58
CA THR A 92 11.43 -5.69 17.02
C THR A 92 10.00 -6.23 16.92
N LEU A 93 9.01 -5.48 17.41
CA LEU A 93 7.61 -5.90 17.34
C LEU A 93 7.06 -5.96 15.91
N LEU A 94 7.41 -4.99 15.05
CA LEU A 94 7.00 -5.02 13.65
C LEU A 94 7.64 -6.20 12.90
N LYS A 95 8.92 -6.46 13.15
CA LYS A 95 9.64 -7.60 12.59
C LYS A 95 9.04 -8.94 13.03
N GLN A 96 8.59 -9.03 14.28
CA GLN A 96 7.98 -10.24 14.84
C GLN A 96 6.54 -10.48 14.36
N HIS A 97 5.71 -9.43 14.32
CA HIS A 97 4.27 -9.56 14.09
C HIS A 97 3.79 -9.17 12.69
N ALA A 98 4.60 -8.43 11.94
CA ALA A 98 4.26 -7.96 10.59
C ALA A 98 5.39 -8.12 9.55
N PRO A 99 6.18 -9.21 9.55
CA PRO A 99 7.30 -9.37 8.63
C PRO A 99 6.85 -9.34 7.16
N HIS A 100 5.69 -9.93 6.85
CA HIS A 100 5.12 -9.91 5.50
C HIS A 100 4.75 -8.51 5.05
N THR A 101 4.19 -7.69 5.94
CA THR A 101 3.82 -6.33 5.58
C THR A 101 5.04 -5.46 5.33
N LEU A 102 6.09 -5.60 6.15
CA LEU A 102 7.38 -4.92 5.87
C LEU A 102 7.94 -5.33 4.50
N ARG A 103 7.90 -6.63 4.17
CA ARG A 103 8.34 -7.12 2.86
C ARG A 103 7.47 -6.57 1.73
N ILE A 104 6.15 -6.50 1.91
CA ILE A 104 5.22 -5.93 0.91
C ILE A 104 5.54 -4.46 0.70
N LEU A 105 5.76 -3.67 1.76
CA LEU A 105 6.12 -2.25 1.65
C LEU A 105 7.40 -2.03 0.80
N HIS A 106 8.40 -2.89 0.93
CA HIS A 106 9.57 -2.86 0.04
C HIS A 106 9.21 -3.24 -1.39
N LYS A 107 8.44 -4.31 -1.58
CA LYS A 107 8.06 -4.80 -2.91
C LYS A 107 7.23 -3.79 -3.71
N VAL A 108 6.32 -3.08 -3.05
CA VAL A 108 5.48 -2.05 -3.68
C VAL A 108 6.12 -0.66 -3.66
N GLN A 109 7.40 -0.58 -3.29
CA GLN A 109 8.23 0.65 -3.27
C GLN A 109 7.73 1.76 -2.32
N LEU A 110 7.07 1.38 -1.22
CA LEU A 110 6.58 2.32 -0.20
C LEU A 110 7.49 2.45 1.03
N ALA A 111 8.54 1.64 1.14
CA ALA A 111 9.42 1.64 2.31
C ALA A 111 10.14 2.99 2.55
N SER A 112 10.37 3.78 1.50
CA SER A 112 10.98 5.11 1.57
C SER A 112 10.04 6.22 2.04
N HIS A 113 8.73 5.97 2.08
CA HIS A 113 7.74 7.00 2.37
C HIS A 113 7.30 7.02 3.84
N PHE A 114 7.50 5.94 4.58
CA PHE A 114 6.94 5.80 5.92
C PHE A 114 8.02 5.63 6.99
N PRO A 115 8.06 6.53 7.99
CA PRO A 115 8.95 6.40 9.13
C PRO A 115 8.51 5.27 10.07
N LEU A 116 9.50 4.71 10.76
CA LEU A 116 9.28 3.57 11.67
C LEU A 116 8.22 3.85 12.74
N HIS A 117 8.22 5.04 13.33
CA HIS A 117 7.23 5.40 14.36
C HIS A 117 5.80 5.44 13.81
N GLN A 118 5.59 5.88 12.57
CA GLN A 118 4.28 5.94 11.94
C GLN A 118 3.76 4.53 11.67
N LEU A 119 4.61 3.64 11.14
CA LEU A 119 4.30 2.22 10.98
C LEU A 119 3.91 1.59 12.31
N TYR A 120 4.71 1.78 13.35
CA TYR A 120 4.44 1.20 14.66
C TYR A 120 3.12 1.72 15.26
N THR A 121 2.86 3.02 15.15
CA THR A 121 1.64 3.65 15.67
C THR A 121 0.39 3.12 14.97
N GLU A 122 0.41 3.04 13.64
CA GLU A 122 -0.74 2.56 12.87
C GLU A 122 -1.01 1.08 13.10
N PHE A 123 0.02 0.24 13.18
CA PHE A 123 -0.18 -1.20 13.39
C PHE A 123 -0.73 -1.52 14.78
N ARG A 124 -0.46 -0.66 15.77
CA ARG A 124 -0.99 -0.79 17.13
C ARG A 124 -2.40 -0.24 17.30
N HIS A 125 -2.82 0.69 16.47
CA HIS A 125 -4.16 1.26 16.54
C HIS A 125 -5.19 0.22 16.08
N PRO A 126 -6.23 -0.20 16.81
CA PRO A 126 -7.12 -1.30 16.35
C PRO A 126 -8.29 -0.86 15.46
N HIS A 127 -8.53 0.44 15.33
CA HIS A 127 -9.76 0.98 14.75
C HIS A 127 -9.53 1.59 13.36
N CYS A 128 -10.61 1.71 12.59
CA CYS A 128 -10.65 2.39 11.32
C CYS A 128 -10.62 3.91 11.58
N ARG A 129 -9.70 4.61 10.91
CA ARG A 129 -9.57 6.08 11.03
C ARG A 129 -10.79 6.85 10.51
N ALA A 130 -11.65 6.22 9.69
CA ALA A 130 -12.81 6.85 9.08
C ALA A 130 -14.11 6.71 9.89
N CYS A 131 -14.32 5.59 10.58
CA CYS A 131 -15.60 5.30 11.24
C CYS A 131 -15.46 4.78 12.68
N GLY A 132 -14.24 4.56 13.19
CA GLY A 132 -14.00 4.05 14.54
C GLY A 132 -14.30 2.56 14.74
N ALA A 133 -14.92 1.87 13.78
CA ALA A 133 -15.11 0.41 13.85
C ALA A 133 -13.76 -0.34 13.78
N PHE A 134 -13.73 -1.63 14.10
CA PHE A 134 -12.53 -2.45 13.94
C PHE A 134 -11.98 -2.38 12.49
N GLY A 135 -10.71 -2.01 12.34
CA GLY A 135 -10.09 -1.73 11.04
C GLY A 135 -9.04 -2.76 10.64
N PRO A 136 -9.40 -3.99 10.21
CA PRO A 136 -8.43 -5.05 9.96
C PRO A 136 -7.42 -4.75 8.84
N LEU A 137 -7.70 -3.78 7.96
CA LEU A 137 -6.91 -3.48 6.78
C LEU A 137 -6.05 -2.23 7.00
N VAL A 138 -4.95 -2.15 6.25
CA VAL A 138 -4.10 -0.95 6.14
C VAL A 138 -4.14 -0.50 4.69
N PHE A 139 -4.61 0.72 4.47
CA PHE A 139 -4.55 1.37 3.17
C PHE A 139 -3.11 1.85 2.92
N LEU A 140 -2.42 1.17 2.01
CA LEU A 140 -0.99 1.33 1.78
C LEU A 140 -0.57 2.74 1.34
N PRO A 141 -1.27 3.43 0.41
CA PRO A 141 -0.83 4.75 -0.06
C PRO A 141 -0.66 5.78 1.07
N THR A 142 -1.56 5.81 2.06
CA THR A 142 -1.47 6.79 3.14
C THR A 142 -1.01 6.18 4.47
N LEU A 143 -0.72 4.88 4.50
CA LEU A 143 -0.51 4.09 5.72
C LEU A 143 -1.61 4.35 6.78
N THR A 144 -2.88 4.12 6.43
CA THR A 144 -4.00 4.35 7.36
C THR A 144 -4.82 3.10 7.60
N ARG A 145 -5.19 2.84 8.86
CA ARG A 145 -6.12 1.73 9.16
C ARG A 145 -7.53 1.99 8.68
N CYS A 146 -8.11 0.99 8.03
CA CYS A 146 -9.45 1.01 7.49
C CYS A 146 -10.22 -0.29 7.74
N CYS A 147 -11.55 -0.18 7.80
CA CYS A 147 -12.42 -1.33 7.71
C CYS A 147 -12.81 -1.55 6.25
N ASP A 148 -13.12 -2.80 5.92
CA ASP A 148 -13.50 -3.22 4.57
C ASP A 148 -14.65 -2.35 3.99
N ARG A 149 -15.70 -2.08 4.78
CA ARG A 149 -16.77 -1.17 4.34
C ARG A 149 -16.25 0.21 3.94
N CYS A 150 -15.37 0.83 4.73
CA CYS A 150 -14.89 2.17 4.42
C CYS A 150 -13.97 2.18 3.21
N LEU A 151 -13.10 1.18 3.07
CA LEU A 151 -12.20 1.03 1.92
C LEU A 151 -12.95 1.17 0.58
N TRP A 152 -14.15 0.60 0.49
CA TRP A 152 -14.96 0.62 -0.74
C TRP A 152 -15.93 1.80 -0.86
N THR A 153 -16.37 2.39 0.24
CA THR A 153 -17.44 3.40 0.23
C THR A 153 -16.94 4.83 0.41
N ARG A 154 -15.72 5.02 0.90
CA ARG A 154 -15.19 6.35 1.23
C ARG A 154 -14.21 6.83 0.17
N ALA A 155 -14.43 8.06 -0.29
CA ALA A 155 -13.59 8.71 -1.29
C ALA A 155 -12.10 8.83 -0.89
N HIS A 156 -11.78 8.86 0.41
CA HIS A 156 -10.39 8.98 0.88
C HIS A 156 -9.56 7.70 0.73
N PHE A 157 -10.18 6.57 0.40
CA PHE A 157 -9.48 5.32 0.11
C PHE A 157 -9.45 4.99 -1.39
N GLN A 158 -9.83 5.95 -2.24
CA GLN A 158 -9.74 5.77 -3.69
C GLN A 158 -8.32 6.00 -4.18
N VAL A 159 -7.94 5.22 -5.19
CA VAL A 159 -6.65 5.30 -5.87
C VAL A 159 -6.85 5.53 -7.36
N ALA A 160 -5.88 6.16 -7.99
CA ALA A 160 -5.85 6.37 -9.44
C ALA A 160 -4.44 6.17 -9.99
N HIS A 161 -4.39 5.88 -11.29
CA HIS A 161 -3.13 5.87 -12.05
C HIS A 161 -2.60 7.29 -12.20
N ILE A 162 -1.27 7.45 -12.13
CA ILE A 162 -0.63 8.76 -12.31
C ILE A 162 -0.94 9.34 -13.70
N GLY A 163 -0.88 8.51 -14.76
CA GLY A 163 -1.23 8.93 -16.12
C GLY A 163 -2.66 9.44 -16.23
N PHE A 164 -3.61 8.67 -15.67
CA PHE A 164 -5.00 9.10 -15.62
C PHE A 164 -5.15 10.44 -14.88
N LEU A 165 -4.50 10.63 -13.73
CA LEU A 165 -4.56 11.90 -13.01
C LEU A 165 -4.00 13.07 -13.83
N ALA A 166 -2.93 12.85 -14.60
CA ALA A 166 -2.36 13.86 -15.48
C ALA A 166 -3.30 14.23 -16.64
N ASP A 167 -3.95 13.24 -17.25
CA ASP A 167 -4.90 13.43 -18.35
C ASP A 167 -6.17 14.19 -17.91
N GLN A 168 -6.52 14.09 -16.63
CA GLN A 168 -7.67 14.77 -16.04
C GLN A 168 -7.49 16.29 -15.90
N PHE A 169 -6.29 16.83 -16.12
CA PHE A 169 -6.08 18.27 -16.19
C PHE A 169 -6.35 18.72 -17.64
N PRO A 170 -7.49 19.39 -17.91
CA PRO A 170 -7.81 19.83 -19.26
C PRO A 170 -6.69 20.72 -19.80
N GLY A 171 -6.40 20.59 -21.11
CA GLY A 171 -5.23 21.05 -21.89
C GLY A 171 -4.84 22.54 -21.81
N ASN A 172 -4.74 23.06 -20.59
CA ASN A 172 -4.41 24.42 -20.23
C ASN A 172 -3.07 24.47 -19.46
N LEU A 173 -2.36 23.35 -19.38
CA LEU A 173 -1.01 23.23 -18.83
C LEU A 173 -0.02 23.20 -19.99
N SER A 174 1.03 24.01 -19.90
CA SER A 174 2.20 23.91 -20.77
C SER A 174 2.90 22.56 -20.57
N PRO A 175 3.71 22.09 -21.54
CA PRO A 175 4.47 20.84 -21.39
C PRO A 175 5.35 20.81 -20.14
N VAL A 176 5.92 21.95 -19.75
CA VAL A 176 6.77 22.11 -18.56
C VAL A 176 5.95 21.95 -17.27
N GLU A 177 4.76 22.54 -17.22
CA GLU A 177 3.85 22.40 -16.07
C GLU A 177 3.32 20.97 -15.92
N LEU A 178 3.07 20.29 -17.04
CA LEU A 178 2.67 18.90 -17.04
C LEU A 178 3.79 18.00 -16.50
N GLU A 179 5.04 18.24 -16.92
CA GLU A 179 6.20 17.51 -16.39
C GLU A 179 6.40 17.77 -14.89
N ALA A 180 6.24 19.02 -14.44
CA ALA A 180 6.30 19.37 -13.03
C ALA A 180 5.19 18.68 -12.22
N LEU A 181 3.97 18.62 -12.73
CA LEU A 181 2.85 17.92 -12.12
C LEU A 181 3.12 16.41 -12.01
N VAL A 182 3.59 15.77 -13.09
CA VAL A 182 3.93 14.34 -13.07
C VAL A 182 5.04 14.07 -12.06
N SER A 183 6.04 14.95 -11.99
CA SER A 183 7.13 14.85 -11.01
C SER A 183 6.61 14.99 -9.58
N LEU A 184 5.69 15.93 -9.33
CA LEU A 184 5.02 16.10 -8.04
C LEU A 184 4.23 14.83 -7.64
N LEU A 185 3.45 14.26 -8.57
CA LEU A 185 2.67 13.04 -8.30
C LEU A 185 3.57 11.83 -8.02
N LYS A 186 4.72 11.71 -8.69
CA LYS A 186 5.72 10.65 -8.44
C LYS A 186 6.40 10.76 -7.07
N GLN A 187 6.43 11.94 -6.46
CA GLN A 187 6.97 12.12 -5.10
C GLN A 187 5.98 11.65 -4.02
N LEU A 188 4.72 11.44 -4.38
CA LEU A 188 3.72 10.91 -3.45
C LEU A 188 3.92 9.41 -3.23
N PRO A 189 3.47 8.87 -2.08
CA PRO A 189 3.47 7.43 -1.84
C PRO A 189 2.71 6.68 -2.94
N THR A 190 3.45 6.04 -3.83
CA THR A 190 2.90 5.31 -4.98
C THR A 190 3.00 3.82 -4.71
N VAL A 191 1.87 3.11 -4.76
CA VAL A 191 1.85 1.65 -4.68
C VAL A 191 2.16 1.11 -6.06
N HIS A 192 3.33 0.49 -6.21
CA HIS A 192 3.67 -0.23 -7.43
C HIS A 192 3.03 -1.63 -7.40
N VAL A 193 1.98 -1.80 -8.19
CA VAL A 193 1.21 -3.03 -8.27
C VAL A 193 1.85 -3.94 -9.33
N PHE A 194 1.94 -5.24 -9.01
CA PHE A 194 2.43 -6.25 -9.94
C PHE A 194 1.36 -6.57 -11.00
N PRO A 195 1.74 -7.13 -12.14
CA PRO A 195 0.77 -7.70 -13.05
C PRO A 195 -0.03 -8.81 -12.37
N GLY A 196 -1.33 -8.85 -12.61
CA GLY A 196 -2.23 -9.84 -12.03
C GLY A 196 -3.68 -9.41 -11.96
N ALA A 197 -4.54 -10.33 -11.52
CA ALA A 197 -5.96 -10.07 -11.27
C ALA A 197 -6.16 -9.57 -9.83
N TYR A 198 -6.67 -8.34 -9.69
CA TYR A 198 -6.93 -7.71 -8.39
C TYR A 198 -8.42 -7.46 -8.22
N GLY A 199 -9.00 -7.93 -7.11
CA GLY A 199 -10.44 -7.83 -6.93
C GLY A 199 -10.91 -8.53 -5.67
N ARG A 200 -12.12 -8.18 -5.21
CA ARG A 200 -12.73 -8.73 -3.99
C ARG A 200 -13.56 -9.98 -4.25
N GLU A 201 -14.17 -10.06 -5.42
CA GLU A 201 -15.11 -11.13 -5.80
C GLU A 201 -14.75 -11.69 -7.17
N ARG A 202 -15.17 -12.94 -7.42
CA ARG A 202 -14.86 -13.70 -8.65
C ARG A 202 -15.28 -13.00 -9.96
N LEU A 203 -16.10 -11.95 -9.88
CA LEU A 203 -16.70 -11.23 -11.00
C LEU A 203 -16.22 -9.77 -11.15
N HIS A 204 -15.39 -9.27 -10.22
CA HIS A 204 -14.91 -7.89 -10.20
C HIS A 204 -13.40 -7.86 -9.99
N PHE A 205 -12.66 -8.39 -10.97
CA PHE A 205 -11.21 -8.25 -11.05
C PHE A 205 -10.84 -7.17 -12.07
N ASP A 206 -9.98 -6.25 -11.65
CA ASP A 206 -9.19 -5.43 -12.55
C ASP A 206 -7.94 -6.27 -12.90
N ILE A 207 -7.77 -6.58 -14.18
CA ILE A 207 -6.54 -7.23 -14.67
C ILE A 207 -5.54 -6.12 -14.95
N ILE A 208 -4.41 -6.20 -14.27
CA ILE A 208 -3.27 -5.32 -14.49
C ILE A 208 -2.26 -6.11 -15.31
N ASP A 209 -2.09 -5.73 -16.57
CA ASP A 209 -1.16 -6.42 -17.49
C ASP A 209 0.28 -5.94 -17.30
N GLU A 210 0.47 -4.67 -16.90
CA GLU A 210 1.78 -4.04 -16.75
C GLU A 210 1.99 -3.47 -15.33
N PRO A 211 3.22 -3.47 -14.80
CA PRO A 211 3.51 -2.89 -13.50
C PRO A 211 3.06 -1.44 -13.44
N THR A 212 2.09 -1.14 -12.58
CA THR A 212 1.50 0.19 -12.55
C THR A 212 1.51 0.84 -11.18
N GLY A 213 1.85 2.13 -11.14
CA GLY A 213 1.83 2.96 -9.94
C GLY A 213 0.45 3.52 -9.65
N LEU A 214 -0.07 3.23 -8.46
CA LEU A 214 -1.32 3.76 -7.94
C LEU A 214 -1.06 4.77 -6.82
N VAL A 215 -1.68 5.94 -6.91
CA VAL A 215 -1.57 7.02 -5.92
C VAL A 215 -2.93 7.27 -5.28
N SER A 216 -2.94 7.65 -4.00
CA SER A 216 -4.14 8.12 -3.32
C SER A 216 -4.70 9.37 -3.99
N ILE A 217 -5.97 9.32 -4.39
CA ILE A 217 -6.64 10.47 -5.01
C ILE A 217 -6.70 11.66 -4.04
N ALA A 218 -6.87 11.39 -2.75
CA ALA A 218 -6.92 12.44 -1.73
C ALA A 218 -5.57 13.13 -1.52
N GLU A 219 -4.46 12.38 -1.61
CA GLU A 219 -3.12 12.95 -1.49
C GLU A 219 -2.72 13.72 -2.75
N ALA A 220 -3.06 13.19 -3.93
CA ALA A 220 -2.92 13.89 -5.19
C ALA A 220 -3.71 15.21 -5.18
N GLU A 221 -4.98 15.19 -4.75
CA GLU A 221 -5.80 16.41 -4.57
C GLU A 221 -5.07 17.44 -3.71
N LYS A 222 -4.60 17.02 -2.54
CA LYS A 222 -3.93 17.91 -1.59
C LYS A 222 -2.64 18.48 -2.16
N ALA A 223 -1.83 17.66 -2.83
CA ALA A 223 -0.57 18.08 -3.42
C ALA A 223 -0.79 19.06 -4.58
N THR A 224 -1.72 18.74 -5.49
CA THR A 224 -2.01 19.59 -6.64
C THR A 224 -2.67 20.91 -6.22
N VAL A 225 -3.58 20.90 -5.23
CA VAL A 225 -4.15 22.15 -4.70
C VAL A 225 -3.09 23.03 -4.07
N LYS A 226 -2.12 22.44 -3.35
CA LYS A 226 -0.99 23.18 -2.79
C LYS A 226 -0.10 23.79 -3.89
N TRP A 227 0.07 23.09 -5.01
CA TRP A 227 0.89 23.55 -6.13
C TRP A 227 0.21 24.60 -7.01
N LEU A 228 -1.05 24.39 -7.42
CA LEU A 228 -1.82 25.29 -8.29
C LEU A 228 -2.56 26.43 -7.56
N GLY A 229 -2.67 26.36 -6.23
CA GLY A 229 -3.37 27.34 -5.41
C GLY A 229 -4.91 27.34 -5.53
N THR A 230 -5.52 26.64 -6.51
CA THR A 230 -6.98 26.68 -6.76
C THR A 230 -7.62 25.29 -6.78
N ARG A 231 -8.67 25.08 -5.97
CA ARG A 231 -9.39 23.80 -5.82
C ARG A 231 -10.31 23.46 -6.99
N GLU A 232 -10.74 24.45 -7.77
CA GLU A 232 -11.81 24.29 -8.76
C GLU A 232 -11.39 23.53 -10.02
N ARG A 233 -10.16 23.74 -10.50
CA ARG A 233 -9.63 23.05 -11.70
C ARG A 233 -9.57 21.52 -11.54
N PHE A 234 -9.40 21.04 -10.31
CA PHE A 234 -9.28 19.61 -10.01
C PHE A 234 -10.62 18.96 -9.65
N ARG A 235 -11.61 19.74 -9.16
CA ARG A 235 -12.85 19.21 -8.58
C ARG A 235 -13.78 18.57 -9.62
N GLY A 236 -13.82 19.09 -10.85
CA GLY A 236 -14.63 18.55 -11.94
C GLY A 236 -14.24 17.11 -12.30
N SER A 237 -12.95 16.83 -12.37
CA SER A 237 -12.38 15.53 -12.72
C SER A 237 -12.48 14.49 -11.60
N ILE A 238 -12.51 14.94 -10.34
CA ILE A 238 -12.65 14.10 -9.14
C ILE A 238 -14.09 13.67 -8.89
N ALA A 239 -15.08 14.48 -9.26
CA ALA A 239 -16.49 14.10 -9.15
C ALA A 239 -16.79 12.82 -9.97
N SER A 240 -16.17 12.68 -11.15
CA SER A 240 -16.25 11.48 -12.00
C SER A 240 -15.58 10.25 -11.38
N LEU A 241 -14.57 10.44 -10.52
CA LEU A 241 -13.88 9.37 -9.78
C LEU A 241 -14.62 8.96 -8.49
N LYS A 242 -15.37 9.89 -7.89
CA LYS A 242 -16.17 9.68 -6.66
C LYS A 242 -17.50 8.98 -6.92
N ALA A 243 -17.91 8.80 -8.18
CA ALA A 243 -19.06 7.98 -8.51
C ALA A 243 -18.83 6.53 -8.03
N PRO A 244 -19.78 5.90 -7.33
CA PRO A 244 -19.69 4.48 -7.03
C PRO A 244 -19.46 3.73 -8.34
N ARG A 245 -18.53 2.76 -8.35
CA ARG A 245 -18.42 1.78 -9.44
C ARG A 245 -19.68 0.88 -9.43
N LEU A 246 -20.86 1.44 -9.70
CA LEU A 246 -22.01 0.70 -10.20
C LEU A 246 -21.57 0.17 -11.56
N GLY A 247 -21.55 -1.16 -11.68
CA GLY A 247 -20.86 -1.89 -12.74
C GLY A 247 -20.98 -1.21 -14.10
N ARG A 248 -19.83 -0.95 -14.73
CA ARG A 248 -19.79 -0.75 -16.18
C ARG A 248 -20.27 -2.06 -16.81
N GLY A 249 -21.58 -2.10 -17.08
CA GLY A 249 -22.18 -3.08 -17.96
C GLY A 249 -21.43 -3.09 -19.29
N GLN A 250 -21.20 -4.30 -19.77
CA GLN A 250 -20.62 -4.64 -21.05
C GLN A 250 -21.13 -3.74 -22.18
N GLY A 251 -20.21 -3.29 -23.04
CA GLY A 251 -20.56 -2.55 -24.23
C GLY A 251 -19.37 -2.25 -25.11
N GLN A 252 -18.79 -3.29 -25.73
CA GLN A 252 -18.40 -3.30 -27.15
C GLN A 252 -17.67 -4.62 -27.46
N GLY A 253 -18.46 -5.66 -27.70
CA GLY A 253 -18.02 -6.77 -28.52
C GLY A 253 -17.79 -6.24 -29.93
N ARG A 254 -16.53 -6.23 -30.37
CA ARG A 254 -16.19 -6.11 -31.79
C ARG A 254 -16.82 -7.31 -32.51
N GLY A 255 -17.86 -7.06 -33.29
CA GLY A 255 -18.47 -8.05 -34.17
C GLY A 255 -17.43 -8.59 -35.14
N ARG A 256 -17.03 -9.85 -34.95
CA ARG A 256 -16.50 -10.67 -36.04
C ARG A 256 -17.69 -11.27 -36.76
N GLY A 257 -17.86 -10.90 -38.03
CA GLY A 257 -18.90 -11.41 -38.90
C GLY A 257 -18.87 -12.93 -38.96
N GLN A 258 -19.99 -13.55 -38.64
CA GLN A 258 -20.29 -14.91 -39.01
C GLN A 258 -20.79 -14.89 -40.45
N GLY A 259 -19.98 -15.44 -41.36
CA GLY A 259 -20.45 -15.89 -42.67
C GLY A 259 -20.90 -17.35 -42.54
N GLN A 260 -22.21 -17.56 -42.49
CA GLN A 260 -22.85 -18.84 -42.82
C GLN A 260 -24.11 -18.55 -43.64
N GLY A 261 -24.05 -18.84 -44.94
CA GLY A 261 -25.20 -19.20 -45.77
C GLY A 261 -24.79 -20.51 -46.45
N LEU A 262 -25.30 -21.66 -45.99
CA LEU A 262 -26.53 -22.31 -46.44
C LEU A 262 -26.56 -22.57 -47.96
N SER A 263 -26.45 -23.86 -48.24
CA SER A 263 -26.51 -24.57 -49.52
C SER A 263 -27.93 -24.63 -50.12
N GLN A 264 -28.00 -25.17 -51.35
CA GLN A 264 -29.15 -25.43 -52.25
C GLN A 264 -29.22 -24.40 -53.38
N ASP A 265 -29.34 -24.71 -54.67
CA ASP A 265 -29.56 -25.94 -55.44
C ASP A 265 -29.04 -25.67 -56.86
N GLY A 266 -28.67 -26.70 -57.62
CA GLY A 266 -28.26 -26.56 -59.02
C GLY A 266 -28.11 -27.90 -59.72
N ALA A 267 -29.24 -28.45 -60.16
CA ALA A 267 -29.30 -29.50 -61.16
C ALA A 267 -29.27 -28.89 -62.59
N ASP A 268 -28.87 -29.72 -63.53
CA ASP A 268 -29.00 -29.65 -65.00
C ASP A 268 -27.89 -28.98 -65.83
N GLY A 269 -27.09 -29.86 -66.47
CA GLY A 269 -27.14 -30.02 -67.93
C GLY A 269 -26.11 -29.25 -68.78
N VAL A 270 -25.04 -29.95 -69.17
CA VAL A 270 -24.59 -30.30 -70.56
C VAL A 270 -23.13 -30.75 -70.51
#